data_AF-I0CEN2-F1
#
_entry.id   AF-I0CEN2-F1
#
_cell.length_a   1.000
_cell.length_b   1.000
_cell.length_c   1.000
_cell.angle_alpha   90.00
_cell.angle_beta   90.00
_cell.angle_gamma   90.00
#
_symmetry.space_group_name_H-M   'P 1'
#
loop_
_entity.id
_entity.type
_entity.pdbx_description
1 polymer ?
#
loop_
_entity_poly.entity_id
_entity_poly.type
_entity_poly.pdbx_seq_one_letter_code
_entity_poly.pdbx_strand_id
1 'polypeptide(L)' 'MSIQTLAPHHTSEPTPGGYLDGELAAHTGLSARRANARAAMAQTYDPQWASAFLAGYQAAAEAAHGHA' A
#
# COMPACT_ATOMS: atom_id res chain seq x y z
N MET A 1 -22.25 -2.58 -35.19
CA MET A 1 -21.26 -2.01 -34.25
C MET A 1 -21.49 -2.65 -32.90
N SER A 2 -20.61 -3.54 -32.47
CA SER A 2 -20.75 -4.29 -31.22
C SER A 2 -20.01 -3.53 -30.12
N ILE A 3 -20.73 -2.98 -29.15
CA ILE A 3 -20.13 -2.37 -27.96
C ILE A 3 -19.58 -3.54 -27.13
N GLN A 4 -18.26 -3.73 -27.15
CA GLN A 4 -17.59 -4.62 -26.20
C GLN A 4 -17.67 -3.95 -24.84
N THR A 5 -18.58 -4.40 -24.00
CA THR A 5 -18.56 -4.11 -22.56
C THR A 5 -17.25 -4.66 -22.02
N LEU A 6 -16.28 -3.79 -21.76
CA LEU A 6 -15.11 -4.10 -20.96
C LEU A 6 -15.64 -4.58 -19.60
N ALA A 7 -15.61 -5.88 -19.36
CA ALA A 7 -15.89 -6.42 -18.04
C ALA A 7 -14.93 -5.71 -17.07
N PRO A 8 -15.41 -5.16 -15.94
CA PRO A 8 -14.51 -4.66 -14.93
C PRO A 8 -13.53 -5.78 -14.60
N HIS A 9 -12.23 -5.52 -14.79
CA HIS A 9 -11.17 -6.41 -14.34
C HIS A 9 -11.27 -6.43 -12.81
N HIS A 10 -12.15 -7.28 -12.29
CA HIS A 10 -12.08 -7.74 -10.92
C HIS A 10 -10.87 -8.65 -10.87
N THR A 11 -9.68 -8.05 -10.77
CA THR A 11 -8.53 -8.74 -10.22
C THR A 11 -8.89 -9.03 -8.77
N SER A 12 -9.60 -10.14 -8.56
CA SER A 12 -9.85 -10.79 -7.28
C SER A 12 -8.59 -11.45 -6.74
N GLU A 13 -7.42 -10.88 -7.02
CA GLU A 13 -6.29 -11.05 -6.12
C GLU A 13 -6.60 -10.13 -4.94
N PRO A 14 -6.38 -10.54 -3.68
CA PRO A 14 -6.41 -9.61 -2.57
C PRO A 14 -5.32 -8.58 -2.86
N THR A 15 -5.69 -7.49 -3.54
CA THR A 15 -4.70 -6.58 -4.10
C THR A 15 -3.92 -6.05 -2.91
N PRO A 16 -2.58 -6.15 -2.94
CA PRO A 16 -1.70 -5.64 -1.90
C PRO A 16 -1.66 -4.10 -1.95
N GLY A 17 -2.79 -3.43 -2.14
CA GLY A 17 -2.90 -1.98 -2.32
C GLY A 17 -2.30 -1.26 -1.12
N GLY A 18 -2.54 -1.77 0.09
CA GLY A 18 -1.86 -1.28 1.29
C GLY A 18 -0.34 -1.39 1.17
N TYR A 19 0.17 -2.57 0.86
CA TYR A 19 1.62 -2.82 0.76
C TYR A 19 2.29 -1.94 -0.29
N LEU A 20 1.73 -1.86 -1.51
CA LEU A 20 2.27 -0.99 -2.57
C LEU A 20 2.18 0.50 -2.19
N ASP A 21 1.09 0.93 -1.57
CA ASP A 21 0.97 2.30 -1.05
C ASP A 21 2.01 2.58 0.04
N GLY A 22 2.34 1.58 0.86
CA GLY A 22 3.35 1.61 1.90
C GLY A 22 4.76 1.76 1.34
N GLU A 23 5.11 0.91 0.36
CA GLU A 23 6.39 0.99 -0.34
C GLU A 23 6.55 2.33 -1.05
N LEU A 24 5.52 2.79 -1.76
CA LEU A 24 5.52 4.09 -2.42
C LEU A 24 5.69 5.23 -1.41
N ALA A 25 5.04 5.16 -0.26
CA ALA A 25 5.22 6.13 0.82
C ALA A 25 6.66 6.18 1.33
N ALA A 26 7.32 5.04 1.49
CA ALA A 26 8.73 4.99 1.89
C ALA A 26 9.65 5.60 0.80
N HIS A 27 9.47 5.20 -0.46
CA HIS A 27 10.26 5.72 -1.59
C HIS A 27 10.07 7.22 -1.83
N THR A 28 8.88 7.76 -1.56
CA THR A 28 8.61 9.21 -1.67
C THR A 28 9.10 10.02 -0.46
N GLY A 29 9.73 9.37 0.52
CA GLY A 29 10.28 10.03 1.71
C GLY A 29 9.23 10.42 2.75
N LEU A 30 8.06 9.76 2.75
CA LEU A 30 7.09 9.93 3.82
C LEU A 30 7.74 9.50 5.14
N SER A 31 7.67 10.35 6.17
CA SER A 31 8.24 9.99 7.48
C SER A 31 7.45 8.87 8.15
N ALA A 32 8.14 8.04 8.93
CA ALA A 32 7.53 6.89 9.62
C ALA A 32 6.34 7.30 10.50
N ARG A 33 6.41 8.50 11.11
CA ARG A 33 5.31 9.08 11.90
C ARG A 33 4.05 9.29 11.05
N ARG A 34 4.19 9.80 9.82
CA ARG A 34 3.05 10.04 8.92
C ARG A 34 2.50 8.72 8.36
N ALA A 35 3.37 7.77 8.04
CA ALA A 35 2.98 6.42 7.63
C ALA A 35 2.10 5.75 8.72
N ASN A 36 2.55 5.78 9.98
CA ASN A 36 1.79 5.24 11.11
C ASN A 36 0.45 5.95 11.32
N ALA A 37 0.40 7.28 11.20
CA ALA A 37 -0.86 8.01 11.32
C ALA A 37 -1.87 7.61 10.23
N ARG A 38 -1.40 7.42 8.98
CA ARG A 38 -2.23 6.99 7.86
C ARG A 38 -2.77 5.57 8.07
N ALA A 39 -1.92 4.65 8.51
CA ALA A 39 -2.34 3.28 8.86
C ALA A 39 -3.35 3.28 10.01
N ALA A 40 -3.13 4.08 11.07
CA ALA A 40 -4.05 4.17 12.20
C ALA A 40 -5.44 4.72 11.80
N MET A 41 -5.50 5.67 10.87
CA MET A 41 -6.77 6.16 10.33
C MET A 41 -7.48 5.08 9.51
N ALA A 42 -6.75 4.33 8.70
CA ALA A 42 -7.31 3.26 7.88
C ALA A 42 -7.72 2.03 8.71
N GLN A 43 -7.08 1.77 9.86
CA GLN A 43 -7.31 0.60 10.71
C GLN A 43 -8.79 0.38 11.07
N THR A 44 -9.56 1.46 11.21
CA THR A 44 -10.98 1.40 11.58
C THR A 44 -11.87 0.90 10.44
N TYR A 45 -11.48 1.14 9.20
CA TYR A 45 -12.29 0.88 8.01
C TYR A 45 -11.76 -0.29 7.18
N ASP A 46 -10.44 -0.43 7.14
CA ASP A 46 -9.72 -1.45 6.40
C ASP A 46 -8.45 -1.88 7.16
N PRO A 47 -8.59 -2.78 8.15
CA PRO A 47 -7.46 -3.29 8.93
C PRO A 47 -6.48 -4.13 8.09
N GLN A 48 -6.95 -4.72 6.99
CA GLN A 48 -6.09 -5.50 6.09
C GLN A 48 -5.19 -4.56 5.27
N TRP A 49 -5.75 -3.48 4.73
CA TRP A 49 -4.95 -2.44 4.07
C TRP A 49 -3.96 -1.80 5.03
N ALA A 50 -4.37 -1.46 6.26
CA ALA A 50 -3.51 -0.79 7.23
C ALA A 50 -2.29 -1.64 7.63
N SER A 51 -2.50 -2.94 7.86
CA SER A 51 -1.41 -3.87 8.17
C SER A 51 -0.47 -4.08 6.97
N ALA A 52 -1.03 -4.26 5.77
CA ALA A 52 -0.24 -4.37 4.55
C ALA A 52 0.57 -3.09 4.28
N PHE A 53 0.00 -1.90 4.50
CA PHE A 53 0.68 -0.61 4.34
C PHE A 53 1.89 -0.45 5.23
N LEU A 54 1.79 -0.82 6.51
CA LEU A 54 2.94 -0.77 7.40
C LEU A 54 4.02 -1.77 6.99
N ALA A 55 3.63 -2.97 6.56
CA ALA A 55 4.57 -3.98 6.08
C ALA A 55 5.36 -3.49 4.85
N GLY A 56 4.68 -2.93 3.84
CA GLY A 56 5.33 -2.39 2.65
C GLY A 56 6.21 -1.17 2.94
N TYR A 57 5.73 -0.27 3.81
CA TYR A 57 6.53 0.87 4.25
C TYR A 57 7.81 0.44 4.95
N GLN A 58 7.72 -0.56 5.84
CA GLN A 58 8.89 -1.07 6.56
C GLN A 58 9.87 -1.78 5.61
N ALA A 59 9.38 -2.65 4.72
CA ALA A 59 10.23 -3.37 3.77
C ALA A 59 11.03 -2.41 2.88
N ALA A 60 10.38 -1.37 2.34
CA ALA A 60 11.05 -0.36 1.52
C ALA A 60 11.99 0.55 2.33
N ALA A 61 11.65 0.88 3.58
CA ALA A 61 12.54 1.62 4.46
C ALA A 61 13.81 0.81 4.79
N GLU A 62 13.67 -0.48 5.13
CA GLU A 62 14.80 -1.39 5.39
C GLU A 62 15.69 -1.56 4.15
N ALA A 63 15.09 -1.70 2.96
CA ALA A 63 15.83 -1.74 1.70
C ALA A 63 16.62 -0.44 1.45
N ALA A 64 16.06 0.72 1.78
CA ALA A 64 16.78 2.00 1.66
C ALA A 64 17.94 2.13 2.65
N HIS A 65 17.84 1.51 3.84
CA HIS A 65 18.90 1.51 4.86
C HIS A 65 19.98 0.43 4.65
N GLY A 66 19.69 -0.64 3.91
CA GLY A 66 20.63 -1.73 3.61
C GLY A 66 21.69 -1.42 2.55
N HIS A 67 21.65 -0.24 1.93
CA HIS A 67 22.61 0.24 0.92
C HIS A 67 23.64 1.24 1.52
N ALA A 68 24.24 0.90 2.67
CA ALA A 68 25.31 1.67 3.30
C ALA A 68 26.66 0.93 3.26
#